data_AF-A0ABD1FAZ9-F1
#
_entry.id   AF-A0ABD1FAZ9-F1
#
_cell.length_a   1.000
_cell.length_b   1.000
_cell.length_c   1.000
_cell.angle_alpha   90.00
_cell.angle_beta   90.00
_cell.angle_gamma   90.00
#
_symmetry.space_group_name_H-M   'P 1'
#
loop_
_entity.id
_entity.type
_entity.pdbx_description
1 polymer ?
#
loop_
_entity_poly.entity_id
_entity_poly.type
_entity_poly.pdbx_seq_one_letter_code
_entity_poly.pdbx_strand_id
1 'polypeptide(L)'
;MVYVCCVSGCKNTYKVIKMHCLPKDGKIRKEWCAILDRPDLEKVQDRFERKKFRICDIHFAENSKVGTNRNRTTLKYNAVPTMHLKSAMSMFEHAPTITSMDHNIDIRESTSLPRLQYSNLLQINRQLMYNLKDQDFLKKMAGQTYISLKSKKKKIEMVKRLQH
;
A
#
# COMPACT_ATOMS: atom_id res chain seq x y z
N MET A 1 26.71 14.31 -8.12
CA MET A 1 26.31 13.05 -7.44
C MET A 1 25.18 12.41 -8.23
N VAL A 2 25.33 11.16 -8.68
CA VAL A 2 24.28 10.42 -9.41
C VAL A 2 23.44 9.63 -8.42
N TYR A 3 22.13 9.85 -8.39
CA TYR A 3 21.22 9.06 -7.55
C TYR A 3 20.77 7.80 -8.30
N VAL A 4 20.93 6.66 -7.63
CA VAL A 4 20.57 5.31 -8.12
C VAL A 4 19.47 4.73 -7.24
N CYS A 5 18.62 3.88 -7.82
CA CYS A 5 17.57 3.18 -7.08
C CYS A 5 18.16 2.29 -5.98
N CYS A 6 17.61 2.31 -4.76
CA CYS A 6 18.03 1.40 -3.69
C CYS A 6 17.34 0.03 -3.73
N VAL A 7 16.40 -0.19 -4.67
CA VAL A 7 15.77 -1.50 -4.88
C VAL A 7 16.82 -2.45 -5.47
N SER A 8 17.03 -3.57 -4.80
CA SER A 8 17.97 -4.60 -5.22
C SER A 8 17.66 -5.05 -6.67
N GLY A 9 18.63 -4.93 -7.58
CA GLY A 9 18.48 -5.28 -9.00
C GLY A 9 18.01 -4.17 -9.92
N CYS A 10 17.55 -3.04 -9.38
CA CYS A 10 17.14 -1.90 -10.20
C CYS A 10 18.37 -1.05 -10.57
N LYS A 11 18.63 -0.90 -11.88
CA LYS A 11 19.74 -0.09 -12.41
C LYS A 11 19.30 1.32 -12.85
N ASN A 12 18.05 1.68 -12.56
CA ASN A 12 17.51 2.97 -12.98
C ASN A 12 18.14 4.13 -12.22
N THR A 13 18.30 5.24 -12.93
CA THR A 13 18.88 6.48 -12.42
C THR A 13 17.90 7.64 -12.59
N TYR A 14 18.15 8.72 -11.83
CA TYR A 14 17.28 9.90 -11.83
C TYR A 14 17.12 10.59 -13.20
N LYS A 15 18.03 10.34 -14.15
CA LYS A 15 17.98 10.93 -15.50
C LYS A 15 16.85 10.34 -16.34
N VAL A 16 16.51 9.07 -16.11
CA VAL A 16 15.55 8.31 -16.91
C VAL A 16 14.18 8.30 -16.25
N ILE A 17 14.15 8.23 -14.92
CA ILE A 17 12.91 8.07 -14.18
C ILE A 17 12.88 8.93 -12.93
N LYS A 18 11.67 9.36 -12.59
CA LYS A 18 11.39 10.00 -11.32
C LYS A 18 11.74 9.08 -10.15
N MET A 19 12.30 9.68 -9.11
CA MET A 19 12.69 8.96 -7.91
C MET A 19 12.14 9.61 -6.65
N HIS A 20 11.67 8.80 -5.72
CA HIS A 20 11.10 9.19 -4.44
C HIS A 20 12.09 8.92 -3.31
N CYS A 21 12.22 9.86 -2.37
CA CYS A 21 13.07 9.70 -1.19
C CYS A 21 12.40 8.79 -0.16
N LEU A 22 13.18 8.32 0.82
CA LEU A 22 12.62 7.59 1.96
C LEU A 22 11.56 8.42 2.73
N PRO A 23 10.49 7.78 3.23
CA PRO A 23 9.45 8.44 4.03
C PRO A 23 10.03 9.14 5.26
N LYS A 24 9.42 10.27 5.63
CA LYS A 24 9.74 10.95 6.90
C LYS A 24 9.22 10.15 8.11
N ASP A 25 8.06 9.52 7.94
CA ASP A 25 7.43 8.70 8.96
C ASP A 25 8.18 7.38 9.15
N GLY A 26 8.57 7.09 10.39
CA GLY A 26 9.28 5.86 10.73
C GLY A 26 8.46 4.60 10.48
N LYS A 27 7.14 4.65 10.63
CA LYS A 27 6.27 3.49 10.41
C LYS A 27 6.26 3.08 8.94
N ILE A 28 6.02 4.03 8.05
CA ILE A 28 6.00 3.78 6.60
C ILE A 28 7.40 3.43 6.10
N ARG A 29 8.45 4.07 6.64
CA ARG A 29 9.84 3.72 6.31
C ARG A 29 10.14 2.27 6.70
N LYS A 30 9.69 1.81 7.87
CA LYS A 30 9.85 0.40 8.29
C LYS A 30 9.16 -0.56 7.32
N GLU A 31 7.95 -0.23 6.86
CA GLU A 31 7.25 -1.00 5.83
C GLU A 31 8.07 -1.07 4.53
N TRP A 32 8.61 0.06 4.06
CA TRP A 32 9.47 0.08 2.87
C TRP A 32 10.72 -0.79 3.06
N CYS A 33 11.38 -0.70 4.21
CA CYS A 33 12.59 -1.48 4.50
C CYS A 33 12.32 -2.98 4.52
N ALA A 34 11.18 -3.41 5.10
CA ALA A 34 10.77 -4.80 5.11
C ALA A 34 10.49 -5.34 3.69
N ILE A 35 9.86 -4.53 2.83
CA ILE A 35 9.53 -4.92 1.46
C ILE A 35 10.76 -4.96 0.55
N LEU A 36 11.70 -4.03 0.76
CA LEU A 36 12.94 -3.91 -0.02
C LEU A 36 14.02 -4.88 0.46
N ASP A 37 13.80 -5.56 1.58
CA ASP A 37 14.80 -6.36 2.29
C ASP A 37 16.07 -5.53 2.64
N ARG A 38 15.82 -4.31 3.15
CA ARG A 38 16.84 -3.31 3.48
C ARG A 38 16.66 -2.76 4.90
N PRO A 39 16.91 -3.57 5.94
CA PRO A 39 16.76 -3.16 7.34
C PRO A 39 17.74 -2.04 7.74
N ASP A 40 18.84 -1.87 7.01
CA ASP A 40 19.80 -0.78 7.19
C ASP A 40 19.17 0.61 7.04
N LEU A 41 18.13 0.73 6.19
CA LEU A 41 17.45 2.00 5.92
C LEU A 41 16.43 2.39 7.00
N GLU A 42 16.07 1.48 7.91
CA GLU A 42 15.06 1.74 8.96
C GLU A 42 15.53 2.82 9.93
N LYS A 43 16.82 2.79 10.27
CA LYS A 43 17.48 3.70 11.22
C LYS A 43 17.82 5.07 10.61
N VAL A 44 17.60 5.27 9.31
CA VAL A 44 17.93 6.52 8.61
C VAL A 44 16.89 7.60 8.91
N GLN A 45 17.08 8.29 10.03
CA GLN A 45 16.19 9.36 10.48
C GLN A 45 16.56 10.74 9.92
N ASP A 46 17.86 10.96 9.68
CA ASP A 46 18.38 12.24 9.23
C ASP A 46 17.85 12.62 7.83
N ARG A 47 17.58 13.91 7.65
CA ARG A 47 17.00 14.44 6.41
C ARG A 47 17.98 14.31 5.24
N PHE A 48 19.27 14.53 5.45
CA PHE A 48 20.29 14.47 4.41
C PHE A 48 20.54 13.02 4.01
N GLU A 49 20.66 12.12 4.99
CA GLU A 49 20.81 10.68 4.72
C GLU A 49 19.62 10.11 3.94
N ARG A 50 18.37 10.45 4.32
CA ARG A 50 17.18 10.01 3.58
C ARG A 50 17.15 10.45 2.11
N LYS A 51 17.80 11.57 1.75
CA LYS A 51 17.85 12.08 0.37
C LYS A 51 18.86 11.33 -0.51
N LYS A 52 19.81 10.62 0.11
CA LYS A 52 20.77 9.76 -0.59
C LYS A 52 20.10 8.51 -1.14
N PHE A 53 19.16 7.94 -0.38
CA PHE A 53 18.42 6.75 -0.76
C PHE A 53 17.13 7.10 -1.49
N ARG A 54 16.98 6.59 -2.71
CA ARG A 54 15.82 6.87 -3.55
C ARG A 54 15.30 5.62 -4.25
N ILE A 55 14.00 5.62 -4.51
CA ILE A 55 13.30 4.51 -5.18
C ILE A 55 12.60 5.05 -6.42
N CYS A 56 12.78 4.37 -7.55
CA CYS A 56 12.20 4.77 -8.81
C CYS A 56 10.67 4.62 -8.81
N ASP A 57 10.00 5.48 -9.59
CA ASP A 57 8.54 5.52 -9.69
C ASP A 57 7.91 4.20 -10.18
N ILE A 58 8.65 3.41 -10.98
CA ILE A 58 8.21 2.08 -11.45
C ILE A 58 7.90 1.09 -10.33
N HIS A 59 8.44 1.29 -9.13
CA HIS A 59 8.21 0.39 -8.01
C HIS A 59 6.88 0.64 -7.30
N PHE A 60 6.17 1.72 -7.66
CA PHE A 60 4.89 2.09 -7.07
C PHE A 60 3.76 1.85 -8.07
N ALA A 61 2.67 1.25 -7.60
CA ALA A 61 1.45 1.11 -8.39
C ALA A 61 0.86 2.49 -8.72
N GLU A 62 0.21 2.61 -9.87
CA GLU A 62 -0.35 3.89 -10.35
C GLU A 62 -1.39 4.45 -9.38
N ASN A 63 -2.16 3.58 -8.73
CA ASN A 63 -3.15 3.95 -7.71
C ASN A 63 -2.54 4.60 -6.45
N SER A 64 -1.23 4.43 -6.24
CA SER A 64 -0.49 4.94 -5.09
C SER A 64 0.12 6.31 -5.38
N LYS A 65 -0.01 6.78 -6.63
CA LYS A 65 0.45 8.09 -7.09
C LYS A 65 -0.70 9.08 -7.03
N VAL A 66 -0.35 10.33 -6.75
CA VAL A 66 -1.25 11.48 -6.73
C VAL A 66 -0.66 12.52 -7.66
N GLY A 67 -1.42 12.96 -8.65
CA GLY A 67 -1.06 14.10 -9.48
C GLY A 67 -1.06 15.37 -8.62
N THR A 68 0.02 16.13 -8.68
CA THR A 68 0.10 17.48 -8.11
C THR A 68 0.27 18.49 -9.24
N ASN A 69 -0.02 19.75 -8.93
CA ASN A 69 0.11 20.86 -9.88
C ASN A 69 1.49 20.87 -10.56
N ARG A 70 1.52 21.21 -11.86
CA ARG A 70 2.73 21.25 -12.72
C ARG A 70 3.31 19.89 -13.10
N ASN A 71 2.45 18.90 -13.44
CA ASN A 71 2.87 17.56 -13.90
C ASN A 71 3.79 16.80 -12.93
N ARG A 72 3.71 17.13 -11.63
CA ARG A 72 4.49 16.43 -10.61
C ARG A 72 3.62 15.37 -9.94
N THR A 73 4.03 14.11 -10.01
CA THR A 73 3.43 13.04 -9.19
C THR A 73 4.02 12.99 -7.77
N THR A 74 3.20 12.82 -6.74
CA THR A 74 3.66 12.51 -5.38
C THR A 74 3.06 11.20 -4.93
N LEU A 75 3.73 10.49 -4.02
CA LEU A 75 3.19 9.28 -3.46
C LEU A 75 2.12 9.61 -2.40
N LYS A 76 1.06 8.80 -2.33
CA LYS A 76 0.13 8.80 -1.20
C LYS A 76 0.89 8.53 0.10
N TYR A 77 0.37 9.02 1.22
CA TYR A 77 1.01 8.84 2.53
C TYR A 77 1.30 7.35 2.85
N ASN A 78 0.38 6.45 2.52
CA ASN A 78 0.54 5.01 2.74
C ASN A 78 1.07 4.22 1.53
N ALA A 79 1.63 4.92 0.54
CA ALA A 79 2.20 4.25 -0.63
C ALA A 79 3.42 3.44 -0.22
N VAL A 80 3.50 2.21 -0.72
CA VAL A 80 4.62 1.30 -0.52
C VAL A 80 5.07 0.76 -1.88
N PRO A 81 6.38 0.45 -2.05
CA PRO A 81 6.86 -0.10 -3.31
C PRO A 81 6.37 -1.55 -3.42
N THR A 82 5.45 -1.84 -4.34
CA THR A 82 4.89 -3.19 -4.53
C THR A 82 5.31 -3.84 -5.84
N MET A 83 5.89 -3.06 -6.78
CA MET A 83 6.16 -3.50 -8.14
C MET A 83 7.65 -3.76 -8.37
N HIS A 84 7.98 -4.75 -9.21
CA HIS A 84 9.33 -5.06 -9.68
C HIS A 84 10.37 -5.21 -8.55
N LEU A 85 10.01 -5.97 -7.52
CA LEU A 85 10.90 -6.29 -6.41
C LEU A 85 11.59 -7.63 -6.70
N LYS A 86 12.89 -7.73 -6.39
CA LYS A 86 13.66 -8.97 -6.57
C LYS A 86 13.03 -10.19 -5.87
N SER A 87 12.45 -9.99 -4.69
CA SER A 87 11.81 -11.07 -3.92
C SER A 87 10.57 -11.66 -4.62
N ALA A 88 9.92 -10.91 -5.53
CA ALA A 88 8.77 -11.41 -6.28
C ALA A 88 9.16 -12.27 -7.51
N MET A 89 10.43 -12.23 -7.95
CA MET A 89 10.87 -12.96 -9.15
C MET A 89 11.46 -14.34 -8.87
N SER A 90 11.75 -14.72 -7.61
CA SER A 90 12.33 -16.03 -7.31
C SER A 90 11.32 -17.18 -7.22
N MET A 91 10.07 -17.00 -7.64
CA MET A 91 9.03 -18.05 -7.59
C MET A 91 8.60 -18.57 -8.97
N PHE A 92 9.20 -18.08 -10.07
CA PHE A 92 8.79 -18.47 -11.44
C PHE A 92 9.84 -19.25 -12.24
N GLU A 93 11.00 -19.58 -11.68
CA GLU A 93 12.08 -20.23 -12.46
C GLU A 93 12.15 -21.76 -12.32
N HIS A 94 11.03 -22.43 -12.03
CA HIS A 94 10.92 -23.87 -12.25
C HIS A 94 9.53 -24.17 -12.81
N ALA A 95 9.38 -24.08 -14.13
CA ALA A 95 8.31 -24.78 -14.83
C ALA A 95 8.64 -26.28 -14.75
N PRO A 96 7.84 -27.13 -14.10
CA PRO A 96 8.04 -28.56 -14.23
C PRO A 96 7.59 -28.97 -15.64
N THR A 97 8.54 -29.33 -16.48
CA THR A 97 8.28 -30.22 -17.62
C THR A 97 7.69 -31.50 -17.04
N ILE A 98 6.38 -31.69 -17.20
CA ILE A 98 5.71 -32.93 -16.82
C ILE A 98 6.11 -33.99 -17.85
N THR A 99 7.15 -34.75 -17.55
CA THR A 99 7.31 -36.11 -18.05
C THR A 99 6.86 -37.06 -16.95
N SER A 100 5.74 -37.72 -17.22
CA SER A 100 5.15 -38.82 -16.48
C SER A 100 6.14 -39.95 -16.21
N MET A 101 6.29 -40.38 -14.96
CA MET A 101 5.88 -41.71 -14.46
C MET A 101 6.53 -42.00 -13.09
N ASP A 102 5.65 -42.33 -12.15
CA ASP A 102 5.80 -43.32 -11.09
C ASP A 102 6.66 -43.09 -9.83
N HIS A 103 5.89 -43.07 -8.73
CA HIS A 103 6.09 -43.75 -7.45
C HIS A 103 6.69 -42.98 -6.25
N ASN A 104 5.76 -42.67 -5.34
CA ASN A 104 5.80 -43.02 -3.91
C ASN A 104 6.72 -42.20 -2.99
N ILE A 105 6.20 -41.13 -2.35
CA ILE A 105 6.83 -40.56 -1.15
C ILE A 105 5.76 -40.07 -0.13
N ASP A 106 5.70 -40.84 0.94
CA ASP A 106 5.63 -40.49 2.37
C ASP A 106 4.97 -39.17 2.79
N ILE A 107 3.89 -39.32 3.55
CA ILE A 107 3.18 -38.25 4.25
C ILE A 107 4.03 -37.83 5.45
N ARG A 108 4.74 -36.69 5.32
CA ARG A 108 5.20 -35.91 6.48
C ARG A 108 4.62 -34.50 6.44
N GLU A 109 3.61 -34.34 7.27
CA GLU A 109 3.02 -33.11 7.75
C GLU A 109 4.08 -32.02 8.01
N SER A 110 4.05 -30.99 7.17
CA SER A 110 4.66 -29.69 7.46
C SER A 110 3.83 -28.62 6.77
N THR A 111 2.75 -28.22 7.42
CA THR A 111 1.85 -27.11 7.07
C THR A 111 2.58 -25.77 7.26
N SER A 112 3.57 -25.48 6.44
CA SER A 112 4.04 -24.11 6.22
C SER A 112 3.25 -23.53 5.04
N LEU A 113 2.19 -22.78 5.35
CA LEU A 113 1.36 -22.11 4.35
C LEU A 113 2.23 -21.23 3.41
N PRO A 114 2.05 -21.30 2.08
CA PRO A 114 2.86 -20.56 1.12
C PRO A 114 2.75 -19.04 1.35
N ARG A 115 3.89 -18.37 1.58
CA ARG A 115 4.00 -16.94 1.93
C ARG A 115 3.34 -16.00 0.89
N LEU A 116 3.15 -16.45 -0.35
CA LEU A 116 2.46 -15.71 -1.41
C LEU A 116 0.93 -15.61 -1.21
N GLN A 117 0.31 -16.54 -0.47
CA GLN A 117 -1.09 -16.36 -0.07
C GLN A 117 -1.22 -15.27 0.99
N TYR A 118 -0.23 -15.14 1.89
CA TYR A 118 -0.27 -14.15 2.97
C TYR A 118 -0.15 -12.71 2.51
N SER A 119 0.64 -12.40 1.48
CA SER A 119 0.75 -11.03 0.96
C SER A 119 -0.54 -10.58 0.27
N ASN A 120 -1.14 -11.46 -0.55
CA ASN A 120 -2.44 -11.22 -1.16
C ASN A 120 -3.55 -11.15 -0.10
N LEU A 121 -3.57 -12.04 0.89
CA LEU A 121 -4.51 -11.98 2.02
C LEU A 121 -4.33 -10.69 2.84
N LEU A 122 -3.10 -10.26 3.12
CA LEU A 122 -2.85 -8.99 3.82
C LEU A 122 -3.33 -7.80 2.99
N GLN A 123 -3.13 -7.82 1.67
CA GLN A 123 -3.57 -6.75 0.78
C GLN A 123 -5.10 -6.72 0.62
N ILE A 124 -5.74 -7.89 0.52
CA ILE A 124 -7.20 -8.05 0.51
C ILE A 124 -7.79 -7.62 1.85
N ASN A 125 -7.25 -8.09 2.97
CA ASN A 125 -7.68 -7.70 4.32
C ASN A 125 -7.48 -6.20 4.55
N ARG A 126 -6.40 -5.60 4.02
CA ARG A 126 -6.16 -4.15 4.11
C ARG A 126 -7.19 -3.39 3.27
N GLN A 127 -7.51 -3.85 2.06
CA GLN A 127 -8.52 -3.24 1.20
C GLN A 127 -9.93 -3.34 1.81
N LEU A 128 -10.28 -4.50 2.39
CA LEU A 128 -11.53 -4.71 3.13
C LEU A 128 -11.62 -3.78 4.35
N MET A 129 -10.52 -3.59 5.09
CA MET A 129 -10.48 -2.65 6.22
C MET A 129 -10.66 -1.18 5.79
N TYR A 130 -10.14 -0.77 4.63
CA TYR A 130 -10.42 0.57 4.07
C TYR A 130 -11.90 0.70 3.68
N ASN A 131 -12.46 -0.28 2.97
CA ASN A 131 -13.86 -0.26 2.56
C ASN A 131 -14.82 -0.27 3.77
N LEU A 132 -14.49 -0.98 4.84
CA LEU A 132 -15.23 -0.97 6.12
C LEU A 132 -15.18 0.41 6.79
N LYS A 133 -14.01 1.06 6.85
CA LYS A 133 -13.87 2.41 7.42
C LYS A 133 -14.65 3.46 6.63
N ASP A 134 -14.68 3.36 5.31
CA ASP A 134 -15.46 4.24 4.45
C ASP A 134 -16.97 3.99 4.62
N GLN A 135 -17.39 2.71 4.72
CA GLN A 135 -18.78 2.35 5.05
C GLN A 135 -19.23 2.91 6.40
N ASP A 136 -18.38 2.81 7.43
CA ASP A 136 -18.68 3.34 8.77
C ASP A 136 -18.73 4.88 8.77
N PHE A 137 -17.83 5.53 8.03
CA PHE A 137 -17.85 6.98 7.83
C PHE A 137 -19.14 7.43 7.11
N LEU A 138 -19.54 6.73 6.05
CA LEU A 138 -20.78 6.98 5.32
C LEU A 138 -22.02 6.75 6.20
N LYS A 139 -22.04 5.69 7.02
CA LYS A 139 -23.12 5.45 8.00
C LYS A 139 -23.19 6.54 9.06
N LYS A 140 -22.05 7.04 9.53
CA LYS A 140 -21.98 8.15 10.50
C LYS A 140 -22.50 9.45 9.91
N MET A 141 -22.13 9.75 8.66
CA MET A 141 -22.65 10.89 7.89
C MET A 141 -24.16 10.75 7.64
N ALA A 142 -24.64 9.59 7.21
CA ALA A 142 -26.07 9.33 7.02
C ALA A 142 -26.87 9.47 8.34
N GLY A 143 -26.32 8.99 9.45
CA GLY A 143 -26.90 9.15 10.79
C GLY A 143 -26.99 10.63 11.22
N GLN A 144 -25.93 11.42 11.00
CA GLN A 144 -25.96 12.86 11.27
C GLN A 144 -26.97 13.59 10.36
N THR A 145 -27.08 13.18 9.10
CA THR A 145 -28.05 13.74 8.15
C THR A 145 -29.48 13.41 8.57
N TYR A 146 -29.75 12.18 9.01
CA TYR A 146 -31.05 11.75 9.53
C TYR A 146 -31.45 12.51 10.81
N ILE A 147 -30.52 12.70 11.76
CA ILE A 147 -30.76 13.48 12.99
C ILE A 147 -31.05 14.95 12.66
N SER A 148 -30.31 15.54 11.71
CA SER A 148 -30.53 16.92 11.25
C SER A 148 -31.90 17.11 10.58
N LEU A 149 -32.32 16.17 9.71
CA LEU A 149 -33.63 16.18 9.07
C LEU A 149 -34.77 15.99 10.09
N LYS A 150 -34.58 15.14 11.10
CA LYS A 150 -35.55 14.93 12.18
C LYS A 150 -35.73 16.18 13.05
N SER A 151 -34.63 16.87 13.38
CA SER A 151 -34.69 18.16 14.10
C SER A 151 -35.33 19.27 13.27
N LYS A 152 -35.07 19.34 11.95
CA LYS A 152 -35.73 20.29 11.06
C LYS A 152 -37.24 20.02 10.95
N LYS A 153 -37.66 18.76 10.81
CA LYS A 153 -39.08 18.38 10.81
C LYS A 153 -39.78 18.76 12.11
N LYS A 154 -39.16 18.49 13.27
CA LYS A 154 -39.70 18.85 14.60
C LYS A 154 -39.85 20.37 14.77
N LYS A 155 -38.91 21.15 14.22
CA LYS A 155 -38.95 22.62 14.24
C LYS A 155 -40.05 23.18 13.34
N ILE A 156 -40.26 22.60 12.15
CA ILE A 156 -41.36 22.96 11.25
C ILE A 156 -42.72 22.64 11.88
N GLU A 157 -42.85 21.48 12.54
CA GLU A 157 -44.08 21.07 13.21
C GLU A 157 -44.42 21.97 14.42
N MET A 158 -43.40 22.42 15.16
CA MET A 158 -43.57 23.36 16.27
C MET A 158 -44.03 24.75 15.79
N VAL A 159 -43.48 25.25 14.68
CA VAL A 159 -43.91 26.53 14.08
C VAL A 159 -45.35 26.44 13.57
N LYS A 160 -45.77 25.31 12.99
CA LYS A 160 -47.15 25.09 12.55
C LYS A 160 -48.18 25.07 13.69
N ARG A 161 -47.78 24.71 14.92
CA ARG A 161 -48.66 24.72 16.11
C ARG A 161 -48.82 26.09 16.76
N LEU A 162 -47.98 27.07 16.41
CA LEU A 162 -48.01 28.43 16.95
C LEU A 162 -48.81 29.41 16.06
N GLN A 163 -49.33 28.94 14.92
CA GLN A 163 -50.08 29.73 13.93
C GLN A 163 -51.58 29.39 13.93
N HIS A 164 -52.07 28.73 14.98
CA HIS A 164 -53.46 28.35 15.21
C HIS A 164 -53.81 28.65 16.67
#